data_AF-A0A2D4G9I5-F1
#
_entry.id   AF-A0A2D4G9I5-F1
#
_cell.length_a   1.000
_cell.length_b   1.000
_cell.length_c   1.000
_cell.angle_alpha   90.00
_cell.angle_beta   90.00
_cell.angle_gamma   90.00
#
_symmetry.space_group_name_H-M   'P 1'
#
loop_
_entity.id
_entity.type
_entity.pdbx_description
1 polymer ?
#
loop_
_entity_poly.entity_id
_entity_poly.type
_entity_poly.pdbx_seq_one_letter_code
_entity_poly.pdbx_strand_id
1 'polypeptide(L)'
;MDLSESDHNFFCPGSTRSTNSLLMNMMMSDENHRDIYISTVAMPPFMYCPSCQDMAIAHPGDPNAKCLQHGFMLHMKYQVVYPFPTFQPAFQLKKDQVVLLNTSYSLVACAVSVHTSGK
;
A
#
# COMPACT_ATOMS: atom_id res chain seq x y z
N MET A 1 2.92 -7.69 -11.92
CA MET A 1 2.82 -6.49 -11.08
C MET A 1 1.62 -5.73 -11.62
N ASP A 2 0.43 -5.97 -11.07
CA ASP A 2 -0.77 -5.26 -11.50
C ASP A 2 -0.84 -3.94 -10.73
N LEU A 3 -0.57 -2.84 -11.45
CA LEU A 3 -0.79 -1.50 -10.95
C LEU A 3 -2.27 -1.19 -11.15
N SER A 4 -2.98 -1.05 -10.04
CA SER A 4 -4.38 -0.65 -10.03
C SER A 4 -4.46 0.78 -9.48
N GLU A 5 -5.01 1.67 -10.28
CA GLU A 5 -5.23 3.08 -9.92
C GLU A 5 -6.59 3.21 -9.25
N SER A 6 -6.61 3.78 -8.04
CA SER A 6 -7.83 4.09 -7.30
C SER A 6 -7.66 5.44 -6.63
N ASP A 7 -8.51 6.42 -6.99
CA ASP A 7 -8.59 7.76 -6.40
C ASP A 7 -7.22 8.38 -6.04
N HIS A 8 -6.39 8.59 -7.05
CA HIS A 8 -5.11 9.29 -6.92
C HIS A 8 -4.01 8.58 -6.09
N ASN A 9 -4.12 7.27 -5.86
CA ASN A 9 -3.09 6.48 -5.18
C ASN A 9 -2.64 5.28 -6.02
N PHE A 10 -1.34 4.98 -5.98
CA PHE A 10 -0.79 3.77 -6.58
C PHE A 10 -0.85 2.60 -5.60
N PHE A 11 -1.42 1.50 -6.07
CA PHE A 11 -1.42 0.25 -5.34
C PHE A 11 -0.46 -0.74 -5.99
N CYS A 12 0.54 -1.18 -5.22
CA CYS A 12 1.55 -2.15 -5.67
C CYS A 12 1.39 -3.46 -4.88
N PRO A 13 0.67 -4.46 -5.43
CA PRO A 13 0.58 -5.79 -4.86
C PRO A 13 1.82 -6.61 -5.23
N GLY A 14 2.46 -7.19 -4.22
CA GLY A 14 3.58 -8.12 -4.36
C GLY A 14 3.30 -9.42 -3.60
N SER A 15 3.64 -10.55 -4.20
CA SER A 15 3.59 -11.85 -3.53
C SER A 15 4.98 -12.45 -3.49
N THR A 16 5.48 -12.80 -2.30
CA THR A 16 6.69 -13.61 -2.16
C THR A 16 6.38 -14.85 -1.34
N ARG A 17 7.14 -15.93 -1.54
CA ARG A 17 7.06 -17.06 -0.60
C ARG A 17 7.55 -16.56 0.77
N SER A 18 6.88 -17.00 1.83
CA SER A 18 7.28 -16.62 3.19
C SER A 18 8.67 -17.21 3.48
N THR A 19 9.62 -16.34 3.83
CA THR A 19 10.97 -16.72 4.25
C THR A 19 11.11 -16.43 5.74
N ASN A 20 11.28 -17.47 6.55
CA ASN A 20 11.59 -17.29 7.98
C ASN A 20 12.96 -16.61 8.11
N SER A 21 13.05 -15.57 8.94
CA SER A 21 14.23 -14.68 9.11
C SER A 21 15.43 -15.35 9.80
N LEU A 22 15.52 -16.68 9.80
CA LEU A 22 16.63 -17.45 10.34
C LEU A 22 17.42 -18.03 9.17
N LEU A 23 18.52 -17.34 8.84
CA LEU A 23 19.66 -17.84 8.08
C LEU A 23 19.41 -18.20 6.59
N MET A 24 20.03 -17.39 5.73
CA MET A 24 20.20 -17.55 4.28
C MET A 24 20.87 -18.86 3.78
N ASN A 25 20.92 -19.92 4.60
CA ASN A 25 21.60 -21.19 4.24
C ASN A 25 20.70 -22.42 4.08
N MET A 26 19.39 -22.33 4.28
CA MET A 26 18.47 -23.39 3.86
C MET A 26 17.20 -22.79 3.28
N MET A 27 16.94 -23.05 1.99
CA MET A 27 15.76 -22.58 1.24
C MET A 27 14.49 -23.33 1.67
N MET A 28 14.24 -23.45 2.98
CA MET A 28 12.98 -23.97 3.51
C MET A 28 11.95 -22.84 3.47
N SER A 29 11.45 -22.52 2.28
CA SER A 29 10.22 -21.74 2.16
C SER A 29 9.12 -22.56 2.83
N ASP A 30 8.43 -21.98 3.81
CA ASP A 30 7.24 -22.62 4.37
C ASP A 30 6.22 -22.78 3.23
N GLU A 31 5.99 -24.02 2.77
CA GLU A 31 5.11 -24.28 1.62
C GLU A 31 3.65 -23.95 1.90
N ASN A 32 3.27 -23.89 3.18
CA ASN A 32 1.90 -23.69 3.60
C ASN A 32 1.52 -22.21 3.69
N HIS A 33 2.49 -21.30 3.84
CA HIS A 33 2.27 -19.87 4.00
C HIS A 33 2.90 -19.04 2.88
N ARG A 34 2.14 -18.09 2.33
CA ARG A 34 2.66 -17.06 1.41
C ARG A 34 2.54 -15.70 2.04
N ASP A 35 3.59 -14.91 1.90
CA ASP A 35 3.58 -13.52 2.31
C ASP A 35 3.02 -12.67 1.17
N ILE A 36 2.00 -11.88 1.47
CA ILE A 36 1.46 -10.86 0.58
C ILE A 36 1.86 -9.50 1.11
N TYR A 37 2.42 -8.69 0.23
CA TYR A 37 2.84 -7.32 0.49
C TYR A 37 2.00 -6.38 -0.35
N ILE A 38 1.49 -5.35 0.31
CA ILE A 38 0.65 -4.36 -0.32
C ILE A 38 1.18 -3.01 0.10
N SER A 39 1.44 -2.16 -0.89
CA SER A 39 1.87 -0.79 -0.67
C SER A 39 0.91 0.16 -1.37
N THR A 40 0.39 1.12 -0.61
CA THR A 40 -0.38 2.24 -1.12
C THR A 40 0.48 3.49 -1.05
N VAL A 41 0.72 4.12 -2.19
CA VAL A 41 1.59 5.30 -2.30
C VAL A 41 0.78 6.48 -2.82
N ALA A 42 0.93 7.63 -2.17
CA ALA A 42 0.36 8.89 -2.64
C ALA A 42 0.90 9.25 -4.03
N MET A 43 0.01 9.67 -4.94
CA MET A 43 0.49 10.24 -6.19
C MET A 43 1.11 11.63 -5.98
N PRO A 44 2.16 11.96 -6.75
CA PRO A 44 2.66 13.33 -6.79
C PRO A 44 1.55 14.29 -7.25
N PRO A 45 1.59 15.57 -6.83
CA PRO A 45 0.56 16.53 -7.20
C PRO A 45 0.62 16.80 -8.72
N PHE A 46 -0.48 16.58 -9.43
CA PHE A 46 -0.59 16.88 -10.86
C PHE A 46 -0.64 18.39 -11.16
N MET A 47 -1.11 19.17 -10.19
CA MET A 47 -1.25 20.63 -10.25
C MET A 47 -0.60 21.26 -9.01
N TYR A 48 -0.38 22.57 -9.04
CA TYR A 48 0.12 23.31 -7.89
C TYR A 48 -0.73 23.07 -6.64
N CYS A 49 -0.09 22.69 -5.52
CA CYS A 49 -0.73 22.44 -4.24
C CYS A 49 -0.18 23.42 -3.18
N PRO A 50 -1.03 24.29 -2.59
CA PRO A 50 -0.58 25.27 -1.60
C PRO A 50 0.02 24.60 -0.37
N SER A 51 -0.58 23.50 0.10
CA SER A 51 -0.05 22.75 1.25
C SER A 51 1.31 22.11 0.98
N CYS A 52 1.62 21.71 -0.26
CA CYS A 52 2.97 21.25 -0.61
C CYS A 52 3.95 22.42 -0.61
N GLN A 53 3.54 23.61 -1.05
CA GLN A 53 4.39 24.80 -0.99
C GLN A 53 4.64 25.22 0.46
N ASP A 54 3.62 25.23 1.31
CA ASP A 54 3.75 25.56 2.73
C ASP A 54 4.73 24.60 3.42
N MET A 55 4.67 23.30 3.09
CA MET A 55 5.63 22.31 3.60
C MET A 55 7.05 22.56 3.07
N ALA A 56 7.21 22.92 1.81
CA ALA A 56 8.52 23.27 1.25
C ALA A 56 9.12 24.55 1.88
N ILE A 57 8.28 25.51 2.27
CA ILE A 57 8.71 26.72 2.99
C ILE A 57 9.03 26.41 4.46
N ALA A 58 8.23 25.57 5.12
CA ALA A 58 8.45 25.17 6.51
C ALA A 58 9.70 24.28 6.69
N HIS A 59 10.06 23.51 5.65
CA HIS A 59 11.21 22.61 5.63
C HIS A 59 12.20 22.98 4.51
N PRO A 60 12.90 24.13 4.61
CA PRO A 60 13.84 24.55 3.59
C PRO A 60 15.01 23.57 3.51
N GLY A 61 15.22 22.96 2.33
CA GLY A 61 16.32 22.03 2.06
C GLY A 61 15.89 20.57 1.87
N ASP A 62 14.63 20.22 2.14
CA ASP A 62 14.10 18.91 1.80
C ASP A 62 13.27 18.97 0.50
N PRO A 63 13.83 18.51 -0.65
CA PRO A 63 13.09 18.49 -1.92
C PRO A 63 11.92 17.49 -1.91
N ASN A 64 11.83 16.61 -0.91
CA ASN A 64 10.75 15.64 -0.74
C ASN A 64 9.68 16.11 0.26
N ALA A 65 9.78 17.32 0.81
CA ALA A 65 8.77 17.90 1.69
C ALA A 65 7.46 18.14 0.93
N LYS A 66 6.56 17.15 0.97
CA LYS A 66 5.22 17.20 0.39
C LYS A 66 4.18 17.20 1.51
N CYS A 67 2.98 17.68 1.22
CA CYS A 67 1.87 17.53 2.17
C CYS A 67 1.45 16.05 2.28
N LEU A 68 0.76 15.71 3.36
CA LEU A 68 0.36 14.33 3.64
C LEU A 68 -0.45 13.71 2.50
N GLN A 69 -1.26 14.49 1.78
CA GLN A 69 -2.06 14.01 0.64
C GLN A 69 -1.20 13.55 -0.55
N HIS A 70 -0.01 14.11 -0.73
CA HIS A 70 0.87 13.85 -1.90
C HIS A 70 2.18 13.16 -1.54
N GLY A 71 2.37 12.81 -0.27
CA GLY A 71 3.63 12.30 0.26
C GLY A 71 3.49 11.15 1.26
N PHE A 72 2.32 10.51 1.35
CA PHE A 72 2.14 9.35 2.23
C PHE A 72 2.51 8.03 1.53
N MET A 73 2.97 7.07 2.33
CA MET A 73 3.21 5.70 1.89
C MET A 73 2.79 4.75 3.01
N LEU A 74 1.93 3.80 2.68
CA LEU A 74 1.39 2.82 3.60
C LEU A 74 1.80 1.42 3.15
N HIS A 75 2.52 0.70 4.00
CA HIS A 75 2.92 -0.68 3.75
C HIS A 75 2.17 -1.64 4.65
N MET A 76 1.69 -2.73 4.07
CA MET A 76 1.00 -3.81 4.75
C MET A 76 1.60 -5.14 4.33
N LYS A 77 1.77 -6.03 5.30
CA LYS A 77 2.17 -7.42 5.10
C LYS A 77 1.17 -8.33 5.79
N TYR A 78 0.71 -9.36 5.11
CA TYR A 78 -0.07 -10.42 5.73
C TYR A 78 0.28 -11.78 5.12
N GLN A 79 -0.03 -12.85 5.86
CA GLN A 79 0.18 -14.22 5.42
C GLN A 79 -1.13 -14.85 4.98
N VAL A 80 -1.04 -15.68 3.95
CA VAL A 80 -2.16 -16.50 3.46
C VAL A 80 -1.75 -17.96 3.42
N VAL A 81 -2.72 -18.84 3.65
CA VAL A 81 -2.54 -20.29 3.65
C VAL A 81 -3.30 -20.94 2.50
N TYR A 82 -2.94 -22.18 2.18
CA TYR A 82 -3.62 -22.97 1.15
C TYR A 82 -5.09 -23.29 1.55
N PRO A 83 -6.06 -23.26 0.60
CA PRO A 83 -5.93 -22.81 -0.79
C PRO A 83 -5.72 -21.30 -0.86
N PHE A 84 -4.69 -20.87 -1.59
CA PHE A 84 -4.30 -19.47 -1.61
C PHE A 84 -5.41 -18.63 -2.25
N PRO A 85 -5.84 -17.54 -1.60
CA PRO A 85 -6.89 -16.68 -2.14
C PRO A 85 -6.44 -16.08 -3.47
N THR A 86 -7.35 -16.04 -4.45
CA THR A 86 -7.09 -15.40 -5.73
C THR A 86 -6.98 -13.89 -5.53
N PHE A 87 -5.88 -13.31 -6.00
CA PHE A 87 -5.74 -11.87 -6.04
C PHE A 87 -6.48 -11.35 -7.28
N GLN A 88 -7.57 -10.62 -7.06
CA GLN A 88 -8.44 -10.07 -8.09
C GLN A 88 -8.55 -8.55 -7.93
N PRO A 89 -7.56 -7.78 -8.44
CA PRO A 89 -7.51 -6.32 -8.27
C PRO A 89 -8.82 -5.63 -8.70
N ALA A 90 -9.40 -6.07 -9.82
CA ALA A 90 -10.64 -5.52 -10.37
C ALA A 90 -11.86 -5.64 -9.43
N PHE A 91 -11.86 -6.58 -8.49
CA PHE A 91 -12.91 -6.72 -7.47
C PHE A 91 -12.47 -6.16 -6.12
N GLN A 92 -11.21 -6.36 -5.73
CA GLN A 92 -10.68 -5.93 -4.44
C GLN A 92 -10.51 -4.41 -4.32
N LEU A 93 -10.42 -3.71 -5.45
CA LEU A 93 -10.32 -2.25 -5.54
C LEU A 93 -11.50 -1.64 -6.29
N LYS A 94 -12.59 -2.41 -6.46
CA LYS A 94 -13.79 -1.94 -7.15
C LYS A 94 -14.44 -0.76 -6.45
N LYS A 95 -14.23 -0.62 -5.14
CA LYS A 95 -14.76 0.48 -4.35
C LYS A 95 -13.66 1.50 -4.12
N ASP A 96 -13.98 2.74 -4.49
CA ASP A 96 -13.14 3.92 -4.26
C ASP A 96 -12.62 3.97 -2.82
N GLN A 97 -11.30 4.17 -2.71
CA GLN A 97 -10.54 4.27 -1.45
C GLN A 97 -10.58 3.04 -0.54
N VAL A 98 -11.21 1.93 -0.94
CA VAL A 98 -11.31 0.72 -0.12
C VAL A 98 -10.63 -0.46 -0.80
N VAL A 99 -9.71 -1.07 -0.08
CA VAL A 99 -9.03 -2.31 -0.47
C VAL A 99 -9.61 -3.46 0.34
N LEU A 100 -10.18 -4.45 -0.34
CA LEU A 100 -10.59 -5.70 0.31
C LEU A 100 -9.42 -6.69 0.32
N LEU A 101 -8.98 -7.09 1.50
CA LEU A 101 -7.86 -8.00 1.73
C LEU A 101 -8.37 -9.33 2.24
N ASN A 102 -8.10 -10.41 1.52
CA ASN A 102 -8.38 -11.77 1.96
C ASN A 102 -7.12 -12.36 2.62
N THR A 103 -7.18 -12.58 3.94
CA THR A 103 -6.08 -13.13 4.74
C THR A 103 -6.20 -14.64 4.98
N SER A 104 -6.97 -15.33 4.12
CA SER A 104 -7.43 -16.73 4.28
C SER A 104 -8.41 -16.97 5.44
N TYR A 105 -8.21 -16.33 6.58
CA TYR A 105 -9.05 -16.48 7.77
C TYR A 105 -10.14 -15.41 7.88
N SER A 106 -9.91 -14.23 7.29
CA SER A 106 -10.81 -13.10 7.37
C SER A 106 -10.78 -12.24 6.11
N LEU A 107 -11.86 -11.48 5.91
CA LEU A 107 -11.91 -10.40 4.92
C LEU A 107 -11.77 -9.08 5.65
N VAL A 108 -10.74 -8.31 5.29
CA VAL A 108 -10.45 -7.00 5.88
C VAL A 108 -10.72 -5.93 4.84
N ALA A 109 -11.59 -4.97 5.16
CA ALA A 109 -11.78 -3.77 4.34
C ALA A 109 -10.87 -2.66 4.89
N CYS A 110 -9.84 -2.30 4.14
CA CYS A 110 -8.94 -1.22 4.49
C CYS A 110 -9.28 0.02 3.67
N ALA A 111 -9.68 1.11 4.35
CA ALA A 111 -9.91 2.40 3.72
C ALA A 111 -8.83 3.40 4.14
N VAL A 112 -8.28 4.14 3.19
CA VAL A 112 -7.27 5.18 3.45
C VAL A 112 -7.74 6.49 2.85
N SER A 113 -8.00 7.46 3.71
CA SER A 113 -8.39 8.82 3.31
C SER A 113 -7.55 9.84 4.08
N VAL A 114 -7.07 10.86 3.37
CA VAL A 114 -6.39 12.01 3.97
C VAL A 114 -7.38 13.15 4.04
N HIS A 115 -7.70 13.60 5.25
CA HIS A 115 -8.58 14.74 5.48
C HIS A 115 -7.74 15.97 5.83
N THR A 116 -7.99 17.09 5.17
CA THR A 116 -7.49 18.38 5.62
C THR A 116 -8.40 18.88 6.75
N SER A 117 -7.81 19.40 7.83
CA SER A 117 -8.59 20.14 8.81
C SER A 117 -9.06 21.42 8.12
N GLY A 118 -10.34 21.47 7.75
CA GLY A 118 -10.96 22.66 7.16
C GLY A 118 -10.67 23.88 8.04
N LYS A 119 -10.37 24.99 7.38
CA LYS A 119 -10.35 26.32 8.01
C LYS A 119 -11.67 27.01 7.69
#